data_AF-A0A7T8QWT5-F1
#
_entry.id   AF-A0A7T8QWT5-F1
#
_cell.length_a   1.000
_cell.length_b   1.000
_cell.length_c   1.000
_cell.angle_alpha   90.00
_cell.angle_beta   90.00
_cell.angle_gamma   90.00
#
_symmetry.space_group_name_H-M   'P 1'
#
loop_
_entity.id
_entity.type
_entity.pdbx_description
1 polymer ?
#
loop_
_entity_poly.entity_id
_entity_poly.type
_entity_poly.pdbx_seq_one_letter_code
_entity_poly.pdbx_strand_id
1 'polypeptide(L)' 'MELNKLTGRKWADDSDVKDCAGCKNQFSITIRKHHCRNCGQIFCKECSSKTSSNMTNYSKPQRVCDGCYEELAIK' A
#
# COMPACT_ATOMS: atom_id res chain seq x y z
N MET A 1 7.34 -18.76 -4.83
CA MET A 1 6.55 -17.73 -5.57
C MET A 1 5.03 -17.90 -5.39
N GLU A 2 4.54 -18.58 -4.35
CA GLU A 2 3.10 -18.94 -4.23
C GLU A 2 2.34 -18.28 -3.07
N LEU A 3 2.93 -17.33 -2.35
CA LEU A 3 2.23 -16.62 -1.25
C LEU A 3 1.25 -15.53 -1.72
N ASN A 4 1.33 -15.11 -3.00
CA ASN A 4 0.46 -14.08 -3.56
C ASN A 4 -0.92 -14.61 -4.02
N LYS A 5 -1.11 -15.94 -4.13
CA LYS A 5 -2.34 -16.53 -4.67
C LYS A 5 -3.49 -16.64 -3.66
N LEU A 6 -3.20 -16.67 -2.36
CA LEU A 6 -4.24 -16.88 -1.32
C LEU A 6 -4.75 -15.57 -0.69
N THR A 7 -4.02 -14.46 -0.81
CA THR A 7 -4.40 -13.16 -0.22
C THR A 7 -4.86 -12.12 -1.25
N GLY A 8 -4.80 -12.42 -2.55
CA GLY A 8 -5.17 -11.49 -3.63
C GLY A 8 -4.31 -10.21 -3.70
N ARG A 9 -3.23 -10.11 -2.90
CA ARG A 9 -2.35 -8.94 -2.81
C ARG A 9 -1.42 -8.89 -4.02
N LYS A 10 -1.94 -8.36 -5.14
CA LYS A 10 -1.19 -8.07 -6.36
C LYS A 10 -0.71 -6.63 -6.35
N TRP A 11 0.50 -6.39 -6.86
CA TRP A 11 0.99 -5.05 -7.15
C TRP A 11 0.12 -4.42 -8.24
N ALA A 12 -0.56 -3.33 -7.91
CA ALA A 12 -1.43 -2.62 -8.83
C ALA A 12 -0.61 -1.80 -9.83
N ASP A 13 -1.04 -1.79 -11.09
CA ASP A 13 -0.46 -0.93 -12.13
C ASP A 13 -0.98 0.50 -11.96
N ASP A 14 -0.09 1.47 -12.08
CA ASP A 14 -0.42 2.89 -11.95
C ASP A 14 -1.44 3.33 -12.99
N SER A 15 -1.44 2.72 -14.18
CA SER A 15 -2.32 3.07 -15.29
C SER A 15 -3.77 2.67 -15.01
N ASP A 16 -3.97 1.60 -14.24
CA ASP A 16 -5.27 1.02 -13.95
C ASP A 16 -6.00 1.70 -12.78
N VAL A 17 -5.27 2.41 -11.92
CA VAL A 17 -5.83 3.02 -10.70
C VAL A 17 -6.05 4.51 -10.87
N LYS A 18 -7.32 4.93 -10.89
CA LYS A 18 -7.72 6.34 -10.96
C LYS A 18 -7.93 6.99 -9.60
N ASP A 19 -8.28 6.20 -8.58
CA ASP A 19 -8.68 6.69 -7.27
C ASP A 19 -7.88 6.01 -6.15
N CYS A 20 -7.67 6.73 -5.04
CA CYS A 20 -7.02 6.19 -3.86
C CYS A 20 -7.81 4.99 -3.32
N ALA A 21 -7.13 3.85 -3.12
CA ALA A 21 -7.79 2.65 -2.61
C ALA A 21 -8.42 2.84 -1.21
N GLY A 22 -7.87 3.75 -0.39
CA GLY A 22 -8.35 4.10 0.95
C GLY A 22 -9.50 5.11 0.95
N CYS A 23 -9.25 6.35 0.50
CA CYS A 23 -10.22 7.45 0.61
C CYS A 23 -11.06 7.69 -0.66
N LYS A 24 -10.81 6.98 -1.76
CA LYS A 24 -11.48 7.15 -3.06
C LYS A 24 -11.32 8.52 -3.74
N ASN A 25 -10.44 9.39 -3.24
CA ASN A 25 -10.08 10.62 -3.95
C ASN A 25 -9.39 10.29 -5.26
N GLN A 26 -9.79 10.97 -6.34
CA GLN A 26 -9.18 10.82 -7.65
C GLN A 26 -7.74 11.35 -7.66
N PHE A 27 -6.83 10.57 -8.24
CA PHE A 27 -5.45 10.98 -8.44
C PHE A 27 -5.35 12.06 -9.52
N SER A 28 -4.40 12.97 -9.31
CA SER A 28 -4.16 14.11 -10.18
C SER A 28 -2.67 14.48 -10.16
N ILE A 29 -2.29 15.56 -10.84
CA ILE A 29 -0.91 16.07 -10.81
C ILE A 29 -0.49 16.43 -9.37
N THR A 30 -1.43 16.92 -8.55
CA THR A 30 -1.18 17.29 -7.15
C THR A 30 -1.37 16.13 -6.17
N ILE A 31 -2.30 15.22 -6.45
CA ILE A 31 -2.55 14.02 -5.64
C ILE A 31 -1.82 12.84 -6.28
N ARG A 32 -0.60 12.57 -5.82
CA ARG A 32 0.28 11.54 -6.40
C ARG A 32 -0.06 10.14 -5.87
N LYS A 33 0.24 9.14 -6.69
CA LYS A 33 0.07 7.71 -6.41
C LYS A 33 1.22 7.17 -5.55
N HIS A 34 0.88 6.34 -4.56
CA HIS A 34 1.85 5.65 -3.71
C HIS A 34 1.41 4.22 -3.41
N HIS A 35 2.26 3.23 -3.70
CA HIS A 35 1.95 1.85 -3.35
C HIS A 35 2.16 1.56 -1.87
N CYS A 36 1.29 0.73 -1.30
CA CYS A 36 1.57 0.02 -0.06
C CYS A 36 2.51 -1.16 -0.35
N ARG A 37 3.66 -1.23 0.33
CA ARG A 37 4.64 -2.31 0.12
C ARG A 37 4.22 -3.66 0.71
N ASN A 38 3.13 -3.69 1.49
CA ASN A 38 2.56 -4.92 2.05
C ASN A 38 1.43 -5.50 1.19
N CYS A 39 0.45 -4.69 0.75
CA CYS A 39 -0.69 -5.16 -0.03
C CYS A 39 -0.64 -4.87 -1.53
N GLY A 40 0.30 -4.03 -1.99
CA GLY A 40 0.50 -3.70 -3.40
C GLY A 40 -0.51 -2.73 -4.02
N GLN A 41 -1.54 -2.31 -3.27
CA GLN A 41 -2.54 -1.34 -3.74
C GLN A 41 -2.01 0.10 -3.71
N ILE A 42 -2.66 1.00 -4.45
CA ILE A 42 -2.23 2.40 -4.62
C ILE A 42 -3.09 3.35 -3.76
N PHE A 43 -2.43 4.27 -3.07
CA PHE A 43 -3.00 5.21 -2.11
C PHE A 43 -2.46 6.63 -2.33
N CYS A 44 -3.16 7.63 -1.80
CA CYS A 44 -2.64 8.98 -1.69
C CYS A 44 -1.64 9.11 -0.53
N LYS A 45 -1.04 10.29 -0.37
CA LYS A 45 -0.05 10.57 0.68
C LYS A 45 -0.62 10.37 2.07
N GLU A 46 -1.86 10.83 2.28
CA GLU A 46 -2.55 10.79 3.57
C GLU A 46 -2.82 9.35 4.00
N CYS A 47 -3.42 8.54 3.12
CA CYS A 47 -3.76 7.13 3.38
C CYS A 47 -2.56 6.17 3.42
N SER A 48 -1.35 6.67 3.15
CA SER A 48 -0.12 5.88 3.19
C SER A 48 1.03 6.63 3.87
N SER A 49 0.69 7.48 4.84
CA SER A 49 1.64 8.40 5.48
C SER A 49 2.67 7.70 6.38
N LYS A 50 2.40 6.46 6.79
CA LYS A 50 3.20 5.70 7.77
C LYS A 50 4.15 4.69 7.11
N THR A 51 5.17 4.30 7.86
CA THR A 51 6.11 3.23 7.47
C THR A 51 6.15 2.14 8.54
N SER A 52 6.24 0.87 8.14
CA SER A 52 6.35 -0.27 9.07
C SER A 52 7.68 -0.99 8.90
N SER A 53 8.30 -1.38 10.02
CA SER A 53 9.48 -2.26 10.08
C SER A 53 9.13 -3.75 10.20
N ASN A 54 7.87 -4.09 10.48
CA ASN A 54 7.45 -5.46 10.80
C ASN A 54 7.12 -6.29 9.55
N MET A 55 7.91 -6.12 8.47
CA MET A 55 7.75 -6.89 7.24
C MET A 55 8.89 -7.89 7.06
N THR A 56 8.54 -9.14 6.78
CA THR A 56 9.49 -10.26 6.68
C THR A 56 10.51 -10.12 5.56
N ASN A 57 10.22 -9.32 4.53
CA ASN A 57 11.05 -9.20 3.32
C ASN A 57 11.86 -7.89 3.26
N TYR A 58 11.79 -7.03 4.28
CA TYR A 58 12.44 -5.72 4.27
C TYR A 58 13.19 -5.48 5.58
N SER A 59 14.48 -5.13 5.46
CA SER A 59 15.31 -4.76 6.61
C SER A 59 15.12 -3.32 7.07
N LYS A 60 14.51 -2.47 6.24
CA LYS A 60 14.26 -1.04 6.52
C LYS A 60 12.75 -0.77 6.51
N PRO A 61 12.24 0.18 7.31
CA PRO A 61 10.82 0.54 7.31
C PRO A 61 10.32 0.90 5.90
N GLN A 62 9.22 0.29 5.46
CA GLN A 62 8.62 0.63 4.16
C GLN A 62 7.27 1.30 4.32
N ARG A 63 6.94 2.15 3.34
CA ARG A 63 5.63 2.78 3.25
C ARG A 63 4.53 1.74 3.12
N VAL A 64 3.52 1.86 3.99
CA VAL A 64 2.33 1.01 3.98
C VAL A 64 1.09 1.89 4.07
N CYS A 65 -0.06 1.39 3.59
CA CYS A 65 -1.33 2.05 3.85
C CYS A 65 -1.73 1.89 5.32
N ASP A 66 -2.67 2.72 5.79
CA ASP A 66 -3.10 2.72 7.20
C ASP A 66 -3.60 1.33 7.66
N GLY A 67 -4.42 0.65 6.86
CA GLY A 67 -4.90 -0.70 7.21
C GLY A 67 -3.78 -1.74 7.32
N CYS A 68 -2.76 -1.66 6.45
CA CYS A 68 -1.58 -2.54 6.57
C CYS A 68 -0.68 -2.15 7.73
N TYR A 69 -0.60 -0.87 8.08
CA TYR A 69 0.14 -0.41 9.25
C TYR A 69 -0.45 -1.02 10.53
N GLU A 70 -1.78 -1.01 10.66
CA GLU A 70 -2.50 -1.60 11.79
C GLU A 70 -2.35 -3.14 11.83
N GLU A 71 -2.52 -3.81 10.68
CA GLU A 71 -2.32 -5.28 10.57
C GLU A 71 -0.92 -5.71 11.02
N LEU A 72 0.10 -4.94 10.65
CA LEU A 72 1.50 -5.23 10.98
C LEU A 72 1.90 -4.80 12.39
N ALA A 73 1.10 -3.96 13.06
CA ALA A 73 1.35 -3.55 14.45
C ALA A 73 0.92 -4.62 15.47
N ILE A 74 0.02 -5.53 15.07
CA ILE A 74 -0.47 -6.65 15.88
C ILE A 74 0.44 -7.89 15.73
N LYS A 75 1.32 -7.88 14.73
CA LYS A 75 2.31 -8.92 14.44
C LYS A 75 3.59 -8.72 15.23
#